data_AF-A0A0A0S878-F1
#
_entry.id   AF-A0A0A0S878-F1
#
_cell.length_a   1.000
_cell.length_b   1.000
_cell.length_c   1.000
_cell.angle_alpha   90.00
_cell.angle_beta   90.00
_cell.angle_gamma   90.00
#
_symmetry.space_group_name_H-M   'P 1'
#
loop_
_entity.id
_entity.type
_entity.pdbx_description
1 polymer ?
#
loop_
_entity_poly.entity_id
_entity_poly.type
_entity_poly.pdbx_seq_one_letter_code
_entity_poly.pdbx_strand_id
1 'polypeptide(L)' 'CREFLLQVQSLAKEQGHKCPTKVTNQVFR' A
#
# COMPACT_ATOMS: atom_id res chain seq x y z
N CYS A 1 -1.30 10.68 -4.10
CA CYS A 1 -0.98 9.32 -4.63
C CYS A 1 0.28 8.70 -4.03
N ARG A 2 1.42 9.41 -3.96
CA ARG A 2 2.68 8.87 -3.39
C ARG A 2 2.61 8.61 -1.88
N GLU A 3 2.04 9.54 -1.12
CA GLU A 3 1.80 9.39 0.34
C GLU A 3 0.95 8.16 0.66
N PHE A 4 -0.07 7.94 -0.18
CA PHE A 4 -0.99 6.82 -0.06
C PHE A 4 -0.27 5.48 -0.28
N LEU A 5 0.57 5.40 -1.31
CA LEU A 5 1.40 4.22 -1.57
C LEU A 5 2.29 3.91 -0.35
N LEU A 6 2.88 4.93 0.28
CA LEU A 6 3.74 4.75 1.45
C LEU A 6 2.97 4.19 2.65
N GLN A 7 1.75 4.65 2.90
CA GLN A 7 0.89 4.11 3.97
C GLN A 7 0.57 2.63 3.75
N VAL A 8 0.17 2.25 2.54
CA VAL A 8 -0.14 0.83 2.24
C VAL A 8 1.10 -0.05 2.31
N GLN A 9 2.26 0.46 1.90
CA GLN A 9 3.53 -0.26 2.00
C GLN A 9 3.95 -0.49 3.46
N SER A 10 3.76 0.49 4.34
CA SER A 10 4.00 0.32 5.78
C SER A 10 3.03 -0.72 6.39
N LEU A 11 1.74 -0.63 6.07
CA LEU A 11 0.74 -1.59 6.56
C LEU A 11 1.00 -3.01 6.06
N ALA A 12 1.35 -3.17 4.78
CA ALA A 12 1.66 -4.47 4.19
C ALA A 12 2.93 -5.09 4.80
N LYS A 13 3.94 -4.28 5.14
CA LYS A 13 5.13 -4.73 5.87
C LYS A 13 4.79 -5.23 7.27
N GLU A 14 3.93 -4.52 8.00
CA GLU A 14 3.51 -4.90 9.35
C GLU A 14 2.73 -6.21 9.36
N GLN A 15 1.85 -6.41 8.36
CA GLN A 15 1.04 -7.63 8.26
C GLN A 15 1.74 -8.82 7.59
N GLY A 16 3.00 -8.67 7.15
CA GLY A 16 3.71 -9.72 6.41
C GLY A 16 3.09 -10.06 5.05
N HIS A 17 2.20 -9.20 4.54
CA HIS A 17 1.57 -9.35 3.23
C HIS A 17 2.46 -8.81 2.11
N LYS A 18 2.24 -9.28 0.88
CA LYS A 18 3.02 -8.84 -0.27
C LYS A 18 2.88 -7.33 -0.46
N CYS A 19 3.98 -6.62 -0.23
CA CYS A 19 4.03 -5.17 -0.30
C CYS A 19 3.73 -4.66 -1.71
N PRO A 20 2.71 -3.80 -1.90
CA PRO A 20 2.35 -3.30 -3.22
C PRO A 20 3.39 -2.29 -3.72
N THR A 21 3.93 -2.54 -4.91
CA THR A 21 4.94 -1.67 -5.57
C THR A 21 4.31 -0.67 -6.55
N LYS A 22 3.01 -0.76 -6.77
CA LYS A 22 2.19 0.15 -7.57
C LYS A 22 0.96 0.54 -6.75
N VAL A 23 0.48 1.76 -6.95
CA VAL A 23 -0.82 2.19 -6.40
C VAL A 23 -1.89 1.30 -7.02
N THR A 24 -2.49 0.41 -6.23
CA THR A 24 -3.63 -0.39 -6.67
C THR A 24 -4.90 0.44 -6.48
N ASN A 25 -5.81 0.45 -7.47
CA ASN A 25 -7.10 1.16 -7.34
C ASN A 25 -8.00 0.61 -6.22
N GLN A 26 -7.58 -0.46 -5.53
CA GLN A 26 -8.29 -1.07 -4.41
C GLN A 26 -8.41 -0.14 -3.19
N VAL A 27 -7.68 0.97 -3.19
CA VAL A 27 -7.57 1.89 -2.06
C VAL A 27 -8.10 3.30 -2.35
N PHE A 28 -8.63 3.53 -3.56
CA PHE A 28 -9.46 4.70 -3.85
C PHE A 28 -10.94 4.27 -3.79
N ARG A 29 -11.51 4.29 -2.58
CA ARG A 29 -12.95 4.37 -2.36
C ARG A 29 -13.23 5.54 -1.43
#